data_AF-A0A499V0J8-F1
#
_entry.id   AF-A0A499V0J8-F1
#
_cell.length_a   1.000
_cell.length_b   1.000
_cell.length_c   1.000
_cell.angle_alpha   90.00
_cell.angle_beta   90.00
_cell.angle_gamma   90.00
#
_symmetry.space_group_name_H-M   'P 1'
#
loop_
_entity.id
_entity.type
_entity.pdbx_description
1 polymer ?
#
loop_
_entity_poly.entity_id
_entity_poly.type
_entity_poly.pdbx_seq_one_letter_code
_entity_poly.pdbx_strand_id
1 'polypeptide(L)'
;MAALGAWLCFEDEAGFSMTPPTSRTWARRGHTPVIRVRGRSQRRISIAALACYKQGERSRLVYRSKRHVDHKRGGRRSFAWTDYRDLLIAAHQQLGAPIVLGWDNLNVHKDRRLREFINAHDWINCFFLPTYAPTSTPLKASGHCCDAAARPTPPSPTPAT
;
A
#
# COMPACT_ATOMS: atom_id res chain seq x y z
N MET A 1 14.36 18.09 15.40
CA MET A 1 13.33 17.10 15.02
C MET A 1 12.48 16.62 16.21
N ALA A 2 13.03 16.46 17.42
CA ALA A 2 12.26 16.06 18.62
C ALA A 2 11.44 17.19 19.31
N ALA A 3 11.63 18.46 18.92
CA ALA A 3 11.09 19.60 19.66
C ALA A 3 9.65 20.04 19.28
N LEU A 4 9.03 19.46 18.25
CA LEU A 4 7.71 19.91 17.73
C LEU A 4 6.56 18.94 18.00
N GLY A 5 6.80 17.80 18.65
CA GLY A 5 5.76 16.78 18.87
C GLY A 5 5.15 16.19 17.59
N ALA A 6 5.76 16.45 16.43
CA ALA A 6 5.27 16.10 15.10
C ALA A 6 5.50 14.62 14.76
N TRP A 7 4.67 14.09 13.87
CA TRP A 7 4.81 12.75 13.29
C TRP A 7 5.60 12.82 12.00
N LEU A 8 6.56 11.91 11.83
CA LEU A 8 7.22 11.67 10.56
C LEU A 8 6.40 10.65 9.77
N CYS A 9 5.88 11.04 8.61
CA CYS A 9 5.02 10.22 7.78
C CYS A 9 5.67 9.96 6.43
N PHE A 10 5.80 8.70 6.03
CA PHE A 10 6.24 8.30 4.70
C PHE A 10 5.05 7.77 3.90
N GLU A 11 4.91 8.23 2.66
CA GLU A 11 3.84 7.80 1.77
C GLU A 11 4.31 6.75 0.77
N ASP A 12 3.46 5.76 0.49
CA ASP A 12 3.68 4.72 -0.52
C ASP A 12 2.35 4.24 -1.14
N GLU A 13 2.39 3.87 -2.42
CA GLU A 13 1.24 3.35 -3.18
C GLU A 13 1.46 1.89 -3.60
N ALA A 14 0.56 1.00 -3.17
CA ALA A 14 0.54 -0.40 -3.55
C ALA A 14 -0.67 -0.73 -4.44
N GLY A 15 -0.41 -1.31 -5.62
CA GLY A 15 -1.44 -1.76 -6.56
C GLY A 15 -1.62 -3.28 -6.57
N PHE A 16 -2.83 -3.75 -6.31
CA PHE A 16 -3.20 -5.18 -6.32
C PHE A 16 -4.09 -5.51 -7.52
N SER A 17 -3.66 -6.50 -8.31
CA SER A 17 -4.50 -7.07 -9.37
C SER A 17 -5.52 -8.04 -8.77
N MET A 18 -6.79 -7.92 -9.18
CA MET A 18 -7.82 -8.93 -8.88
C MET A 18 -7.91 -9.99 -9.97
N THR A 19 -6.82 -10.18 -10.73
CA THR A 19 -6.68 -11.36 -11.59
C THR A 19 -6.54 -12.58 -10.67
N PRO A 20 -7.29 -13.66 -10.90
CA PRO A 20 -7.19 -14.87 -10.09
C PRO A 20 -5.73 -15.33 -10.01
N PRO A 21 -5.17 -15.57 -8.81
CA PRO A 21 -3.81 -16.04 -8.68
C PRO A 21 -3.68 -17.44 -9.28
N THR A 22 -2.56 -17.69 -9.96
CA THR A 22 -2.20 -19.05 -10.38
C THR A 22 -1.77 -19.82 -9.12
N SER A 23 -2.59 -20.79 -8.70
CA SER A 23 -2.33 -21.59 -7.50
C SER A 23 -2.07 -23.06 -7.82
N ARG A 24 -1.28 -23.73 -6.98
CA ARG A 24 -1.11 -25.20 -7.03
C ARG A 24 -2.32 -25.85 -6.37
N THR A 25 -2.89 -26.85 -7.03
CA THR A 25 -3.99 -27.66 -6.48
C THR A 25 -3.64 -29.14 -6.51
N TRP A 26 -4.35 -29.93 -5.71
CA TRP A 26 -4.27 -31.38 -5.75
C TRP A 26 -5.21 -31.93 -6.81
N ALA A 27 -4.76 -32.95 -7.53
CA ALA A 27 -5.58 -33.69 -8.48
C ALA A 27 -5.30 -35.19 -8.33
N ARG A 28 -6.24 -36.01 -8.82
CA ARG A 28 -6.00 -37.45 -8.91
C ARG A 28 -4.79 -37.71 -9.82
N ARG A 29 -3.95 -38.67 -9.45
CA ARG A 29 -2.78 -39.08 -10.24
C ARG A 29 -3.24 -39.44 -11.67
N GLY A 30 -2.61 -38.83 -12.68
CA GLY A 30 -2.96 -39.02 -14.08
C GLY A 30 -4.09 -38.11 -14.61
N HIS A 31 -4.71 -37.28 -13.77
CA HIS A 31 -5.76 -36.35 -14.20
C HIS A 31 -5.32 -34.90 -14.06
N THR A 32 -5.26 -34.18 -15.18
CA THR A 32 -4.97 -32.74 -15.17
C THR A 32 -6.20 -31.98 -14.65
N PRO A 33 -6.08 -31.22 -13.54
CA PRO A 33 -7.20 -30.45 -13.02
C PRO A 33 -7.49 -29.24 -13.93
N VAL A 34 -8.75 -29.09 -14.34
CA VAL A 34 -9.22 -27.92 -15.10
C VAL A 34 -9.88 -26.93 -14.15
N ILE A 35 -9.14 -25.88 -13.77
CA ILE A 35 -9.66 -24.80 -12.92
C ILE A 35 -10.26 -23.72 -13.82
N ARG A 36 -11.59 -23.60 -13.80
CA ARG A 36 -12.28 -22.49 -14.50
C ARG A 36 -12.27 -21.25 -13.62
N VAL A 37 -11.55 -20.22 -14.07
CA VAL A 37 -11.55 -18.90 -13.44
C VAL A 37 -12.16 -17.87 -14.38
N ARG A 38 -12.69 -16.76 -13.82
CA ARG A 38 -13.08 -15.60 -14.62
C ARG A 38 -11.81 -14.89 -15.14
N GLY A 39 -11.29 -15.32 -16.28
CA GLY A 39 -10.03 -14.87 -16.89
C GLY A 39 -10.01 -13.45 -17.47
N ARG A 40 -10.94 -12.56 -17.09
CA ARG A 40 -11.02 -11.17 -17.60
C ARG A 40 -11.30 -10.10 -16.53
N SER A 41 -11.17 -10.44 -15.26
CA SER A 41 -11.18 -9.41 -14.20
C SER A 41 -9.89 -8.59 -14.29
N GLN A 42 -9.91 -7.49 -15.06
CA GLN A 42 -8.88 -6.44 -15.03
C GLN A 42 -9.11 -5.45 -13.88
N ARG A 43 -9.88 -5.85 -12.87
CA ARG A 43 -10.13 -5.04 -11.68
C ARG A 43 -8.84 -4.93 -10.90
N ARG A 44 -8.58 -3.73 -10.40
CA ARG A 44 -7.42 -3.45 -9.55
C ARG A 44 -7.88 -2.71 -8.30
N ILE A 45 -7.20 -2.96 -7.20
CA ILE A 45 -7.33 -2.17 -5.98
C ILE A 45 -6.00 -1.49 -5.77
N SER A 46 -5.98 -0.16 -5.74
CA SER A 46 -4.80 0.59 -5.30
C SER A 46 -5.00 1.00 -3.84
N ILE A 47 -3.92 1.01 -3.07
CA ILE A 47 -3.90 1.46 -1.67
C ILE A 47 -2.80 2.51 -1.56
N ALA A 48 -3.16 3.71 -1.10
CA ALA A 48 -2.20 4.73 -0.68
C ALA A 48 -2.12 4.70 0.84
N ALA A 49 -0.91 4.70 1.39
CA ALA A 49 -0.70 4.55 2.82
C ALA A 49 0.35 5.52 3.34
N LEU A 50 0.15 5.99 4.57
CA LEU A 50 1.08 6.79 5.35
C LEU A 50 1.58 5.94 6.53
N ALA A 51 2.87 5.62 6.51
CA ALA A 51 3.56 5.03 7.64
C ALA A 51 4.03 6.16 8.57
N CYS A 52 3.41 6.26 9.74
CA CYS A 52 3.58 7.35 10.69
C CYS A 52 4.43 6.93 11.88
N TYR A 53 5.51 7.66 12.14
CA TYR A 53 6.49 7.42 13.19
C TYR A 53 6.64 8.64 14.09
N LYS A 54 6.71 8.40 15.40
CA LYS A 54 7.06 9.42 16.39
C LYS A 54 7.85 8.75 17.50
N GLN A 55 8.91 9.41 17.95
CA GLN A 55 9.79 8.86 18.99
C GLN A 55 9.00 8.66 20.29
N GLY A 56 9.09 7.46 20.87
CA GLY A 56 8.35 7.10 22.09
C GLY A 56 6.89 6.70 21.86
N GLU A 57 6.39 6.74 20.62
CA GLU A 57 5.03 6.34 20.27
C GLU A 57 5.03 5.08 19.41
N ARG A 58 3.93 4.32 19.44
CA ARG A 58 3.74 3.21 18.49
C ARG A 58 3.56 3.76 17.09
N SER A 59 4.24 3.15 16.13
CA SER A 59 4.03 3.44 14.70
C SER A 59 2.58 3.19 14.31
N ARG A 60 2.04 4.05 13.45
CA ARG A 60 0.66 3.97 12.94
C ARG A 60 0.65 3.90 11.43
N LEU A 61 -0.34 3.22 10.86
CA LEU A 61 -0.55 3.12 9.42
C LEU A 61 -1.93 3.70 9.08
N VAL A 62 -1.94 4.82 8.35
CA VAL A 62 -3.18 5.43 7.84
C VAL A 62 -3.25 5.19 6.36
N TYR A 63 -4.28 4.50 5.86
CA TYR A 63 -4.37 4.15 4.45
C TYR A 63 -5.75 4.36 3.87
N ARG A 64 -5.82 4.52 2.55
CA ARG A 64 -7.07 4.52 1.78
C ARG A 64 -6.95 3.60 0.58
N SER A 65 -8.00 2.82 0.35
CA SER A 65 -8.10 1.91 -0.79
C SER A 65 -9.04 2.46 -1.85
N LYS A 66 -8.67 2.29 -3.11
CA LYS A 66 -9.45 2.69 -4.28
C LYS A 66 -9.66 1.49 -5.18
N ARG A 67 -10.92 1.15 -5.43
CA ARG A 67 -11.31 0.08 -6.34
C ARG A 67 -11.47 0.65 -7.74
N HIS A 68 -10.69 0.15 -8.69
CA HIS A 68 -10.78 0.53 -10.09
C HIS A 68 -11.75 -0.40 -10.82
N VAL A 69 -12.93 0.14 -11.14
CA VAL A 69 -14.02 -0.57 -11.80
C VAL A 69 -13.81 -0.52 -13.31
N ASP A 70 -13.02 -1.49 -13.80
CA ASP A 70 -12.82 -1.82 -15.21
C ASP A 70 -11.93 -0.87 -16.03
N HIS A 71 -11.01 -1.47 -16.80
CA HIS A 71 -10.07 -0.79 -17.69
C HIS A 71 -10.77 -0.22 -18.93
N LYS A 72 -11.88 -0.84 -19.36
CA LYS A 72 -12.63 -0.45 -20.57
C LYS A 72 -13.38 0.88 -20.47
N ARG A 73 -13.64 1.37 -19.26
CA ARG A 73 -14.39 2.62 -19.04
C ARG A 73 -13.50 3.87 -18.95
N GLY A 74 -12.20 3.76 -19.25
CA GLY A 74 -11.31 4.93 -19.36
C GLY A 74 -11.07 5.72 -18.06
N GLY A 75 -11.48 5.20 -16.90
CA GLY A 75 -11.29 5.85 -15.62
C GLY A 75 -9.81 5.96 -15.21
N ARG A 76 -9.47 7.00 -14.44
CA ARG A 76 -8.12 7.20 -13.89
C ARG A 76 -7.70 5.98 -13.06
N ARG A 77 -6.56 5.39 -13.41
CA ARG A 77 -6.02 4.15 -12.83
C ARG A 77 -5.12 4.36 -11.61
N SER A 78 -5.06 5.59 -11.12
CA SER A 78 -4.26 6.01 -9.96
C SER A 78 -5.07 6.91 -9.04
N PHE A 79 -4.51 7.20 -7.87
CA PHE A 79 -5.04 8.23 -7.00
C PHE A 79 -5.01 9.60 -7.68
N ALA A 80 -6.04 10.40 -7.40
CA ALA A 80 -6.09 11.81 -7.74
C ALA A 80 -5.58 12.64 -6.56
N TRP A 81 -5.23 13.90 -6.81
CA TRP A 81 -4.76 14.79 -5.75
C TRP A 81 -5.79 14.93 -4.61
N THR A 82 -7.09 14.85 -4.90
CA THR A 82 -8.16 14.85 -3.88
C THR A 82 -8.07 13.64 -2.95
N ASP A 83 -7.67 12.49 -3.48
CA ASP A 83 -7.55 11.27 -2.69
C ASP A 83 -6.39 11.40 -1.69
N TYR A 84 -5.27 12.00 -2.10
CA TYR A 84 -4.14 12.32 -1.22
C TYR A 84 -4.49 13.42 -0.22
N ARG A 85 -5.21 14.46 -0.63
CA ARG A 85 -5.70 15.51 0.27
C ARG A 85 -6.45 14.91 1.44
N ASP A 86 -7.50 14.13 1.19
CA ASP A 86 -8.27 13.59 2.33
C ASP A 86 -7.59 12.41 3.05
N LEU A 87 -6.54 11.80 2.47
CA LEU A 87 -5.63 10.92 3.23
C LEU A 87 -4.83 11.73 4.27
N LEU A 88 -4.29 12.88 3.88
CA LEU A 88 -3.56 13.78 4.80
C LEU A 88 -4.47 14.35 5.88
N ILE A 89 -5.70 14.74 5.54
CA ILE A 89 -6.70 15.20 6.51
C ILE A 89 -7.02 14.08 7.51
N ALA A 90 -7.29 12.86 7.03
CA ALA A 90 -7.57 11.73 7.89
C ALA A 90 -6.38 11.39 8.81
N ALA A 91 -5.15 11.45 8.28
CA ALA A 91 -3.95 11.25 9.08
C ALA A 91 -3.82 12.30 10.18
N HIS A 92 -4.01 13.58 9.86
CA HIS A 92 -3.94 14.64 10.86
C HIS A 92 -4.97 14.48 11.98
N GLN A 93 -6.22 14.14 11.63
CA GLN A 93 -7.29 13.86 12.60
C GLN A 93 -6.96 12.66 13.49
N GLN A 94 -6.37 11.58 12.95
CA GLN A 94 -6.02 10.38 13.73
C GLN A 94 -4.76 10.55 14.58
N LEU A 95 -3.81 11.37 14.14
CA LEU A 95 -2.55 11.61 14.83
C LEU A 95 -2.63 12.73 15.85
N GLY A 96 -3.57 13.67 15.68
CA GLY A 96 -3.82 14.79 16.60
C GLY A 96 -2.64 15.76 16.72
N ALA A 97 -1.73 15.77 15.74
CA ALA A 97 -0.49 16.53 15.79
C ALA A 97 -0.01 16.90 14.38
N PRO A 98 0.94 17.85 14.25
CA PRO A 98 1.55 18.21 12.98
C PRO A 98 2.26 17.03 12.32
N ILE A 99 2.31 17.05 11.00
CA ILE A 99 2.87 15.99 10.15
C ILE A 99 4.06 16.53 9.37
N VAL A 100 5.18 15.83 9.45
CA VAL A 100 6.32 15.94 8.54
C VAL A 100 6.19 14.84 7.49
N LEU A 101 5.82 15.20 6.28
CA LEU A 101 5.57 14.28 5.17
C LEU A 101 6.83 14.10 4.32
N GLY A 102 7.29 12.87 4.16
CA GLY A 102 8.30 12.47 3.18
C GLY A 102 7.63 11.85 1.95
N TRP A 103 7.72 12.51 0.80
CA TRP A 103 7.12 12.05 -0.45
C TRP A 103 8.16 11.56 -1.46
N ASP A 104 7.80 10.56 -2.27
CA ASP A 104 8.57 10.24 -3.46
C ASP A 104 8.33 11.27 -4.58
N ASN A 105 9.11 11.20 -5.66
CA ASN A 105 9.07 12.21 -6.72
C ASN A 105 8.01 11.92 -7.81
N LEU A 106 6.98 11.10 -7.52
CA LEU A 106 5.95 10.74 -8.49
C LEU A 106 5.13 11.96 -8.94
N ASN A 107 4.76 11.99 -10.23
CA ASN A 107 4.13 13.15 -10.86
C ASN A 107 2.83 13.62 -10.20
N VAL A 108 2.09 12.73 -9.53
CA VAL A 108 0.85 13.10 -8.82
C VAL A 108 1.13 13.94 -7.56
N HIS A 109 2.29 13.77 -6.93
CA HIS A 109 2.72 14.57 -5.77
C HIS A 109 3.20 15.98 -6.17
N LYS A 110 3.44 16.20 -7.47
CA LYS A 110 3.76 17.50 -8.05
C LYS A 110 2.53 18.27 -8.53
N ASP A 111 1.33 17.73 -8.35
CA ASP A 111 0.11 18.43 -8.74
C ASP A 111 0.02 19.76 -7.98
N ARG A 112 -0.15 20.85 -8.74
CA ARG A 112 -0.22 22.22 -8.20
C ARG A 112 -1.27 22.34 -7.10
N ARG A 113 -2.43 21.71 -7.26
CA ARG A 113 -3.53 21.79 -6.29
C ARG A 113 -3.17 21.11 -4.97
N LEU A 114 -2.42 20.02 -5.02
CA LEU A 114 -1.94 19.33 -3.83
C LEU A 114 -0.89 20.16 -3.10
N ARG A 115 0.00 20.80 -3.86
CA ARG A 115 1.03 21.69 -3.30
C ARG A 115 0.42 22.95 -2.68
N GLU A 116 -0.59 23.53 -3.31
CA GLU A 116 -1.37 24.66 -2.76
C GLU A 116 -2.07 24.26 -1.48
N PHE A 117 -2.68 23.08 -1.44
CA PHE A 117 -3.28 22.55 -0.22
C PHE A 117 -2.24 22.41 0.91
N ILE A 118 -1.06 21.86 0.62
CA ILE A 118 0.00 21.71 1.63
C ILE A 118 0.50 23.07 2.12
N ASN A 119 0.78 24.00 1.20
CA ASN A 119 1.28 25.32 1.55
C ASN A 119 0.25 26.16 2.34
N ALA A 120 -1.03 25.86 2.21
CA ALA A 120 -2.11 26.55 2.94
C ALA A 120 -2.27 26.06 4.39
N HIS A 121 -1.63 24.95 4.78
CA HIS A 121 -1.79 24.33 6.10
C HIS A 121 -0.46 24.25 6.83
N ASP A 122 -0.35 24.97 7.94
CA ASP A 122 0.83 25.05 8.81
C ASP A 122 1.19 23.72 9.51
N TRP A 123 0.20 22.83 9.67
CA TRP A 123 0.39 21.50 10.26
C TRP A 123 1.02 20.48 9.31
N ILE A 124 1.29 20.84 8.04
CA ILE A 124 1.97 19.97 7.07
C ILE A 124 3.32 20.57 6.70
N ASN A 125 4.39 19.81 6.93
CA ASN A 125 5.70 20.12 6.37
C ASN A 125 6.13 19.02 5.40
N CYS A 126 6.26 19.34 4.12
CA CYS A 126 6.50 18.35 3.07
C CYS A 126 7.94 18.41 2.54
N PHE A 127 8.61 17.26 2.49
CA PHE A 127 9.92 17.07 1.91
C PHE A 127 9.86 16.03 0.79
N PHE A 128 10.46 16.34 -0.35
CA PHE A 128 10.60 15.39 -1.46
C PHE A 128 11.89 14.59 -1.28
N LEU A 129 11.77 13.27 -1.36
CA LEU A 129 12.91 12.37 -1.39
C LEU A 129 13.65 12.55 -2.72
N PRO A 130 15.00 12.48 -2.72
CA PRO A 130 15.77 12.50 -3.95
C PRO A 130 15.31 11.35 -4.87
N THR A 131 15.29 11.63 -6.17
CA THR A 131 14.84 10.65 -7.16
C THR A 131 15.81 9.48 -7.17
N TYR A 132 15.39 8.35 -6.60
CA TYR A 132 16.00 7.02 -6.66
C TYR A 132 17.54 7.00 -6.70
N ALA A 133 18.20 6.92 -5.53
CA ALA A 133 19.59 6.46 -5.46
C ALA A 133 19.61 4.93 -5.60
N PRO A 134 20.13 4.34 -6.70
CA PRO A 134 19.98 2.92 -6.98
C PRO A 134 20.91 2.01 -6.16
N THR A 135 21.70 2.54 -5.22
CA THR A 135 22.78 1.79 -4.58
C THR A 135 22.97 2.24 -3.13
N SER A 136 22.17 1.69 -2.20
CA SER A 136 22.53 1.44 -0.77
C SER A 136 21.33 1.34 0.19
N THR A 137 20.21 0.72 -0.19
CA THR A 137 19.21 0.28 0.81
C THR A 137 19.18 -1.25 0.86
N PRO A 138 19.45 -1.88 2.03
CA PRO A 138 19.31 -3.33 2.20
C PRO A 138 17.85 -3.83 2.11
N LEU A 139 16.92 -2.95 1.74
CA LEU A 139 15.48 -3.18 1.63
C LEU A 139 15.06 -3.95 0.35
N LYS A 140 16.01 -4.47 -0.43
CA LYS A 140 15.71 -5.42 -1.53
C LYS A 140 15.74 -6.89 -1.11
N ALA A 141 15.83 -7.20 0.19
CA ALA A 141 15.74 -8.58 0.69
C ALA A 141 14.30 -9.04 1.03
N SER A 142 13.32 -8.12 1.11
CA SER A 142 12.00 -8.42 1.68
C SER A 142 10.89 -8.71 0.66
N GLY A 143 11.23 -8.89 -0.63
CA GLY A 143 10.27 -9.22 -1.69
C GLY A 143 9.86 -10.70 -1.75
N HIS A 144 10.48 -11.56 -0.95
CA HIS A 144 10.21 -13.00 -0.89
C HIS A 144 9.91 -13.45 0.54
N CYS A 145 8.85 -12.96 1.17
CA CYS A 145 8.43 -13.54 2.47
C CYS A 145 6.92 -13.54 2.73
N CYS A 146 6.08 -13.00 1.84
CA CYS A 146 4.63 -12.96 2.07
C CYS A 146 3.84 -14.21 1.61
N ASP A 147 4.46 -15.23 1.02
CA ASP A 147 3.75 -16.45 0.57
C ASP A 147 3.84 -17.66 1.55
N ALA A 148 4.48 -17.53 2.72
CA ALA A 148 4.72 -18.69 3.60
C ALA A 148 3.77 -18.85 4.81
N ALA A 149 2.94 -17.86 5.13
CA ALA A 149 2.13 -17.89 6.36
C ALA A 149 0.69 -18.37 6.13
N ALA A 150 0.51 -19.57 5.56
CA ALA A 150 -0.77 -20.28 5.56
C ALA A 150 -0.58 -21.79 5.34
N ARG A 151 0.17 -22.46 6.22
CA ARG A 151 0.12 -23.93 6.31
C ARG A 151 -0.67 -24.33 7.57
N PRO A 152 -1.87 -24.92 7.45
CA PRO A 152 -2.46 -25.63 8.55
C PRO A 152 -1.67 -26.93 8.79
N THR A 153 -1.37 -27.20 10.06
CA THR A 153 -0.75 -28.45 10.52
C THR A 153 -1.70 -29.61 10.24
N PRO A 154 -1.25 -30.72 9.62
CA PRO A 154 -2.11 -31.89 9.40
C PRO A 154 -2.42 -32.60 10.72
N PRO A 155 -3.64 -33.14 10.90
CA PRO A 155 -3.98 -33.95 12.08
C PRO A 155 -3.26 -35.31 12.04
N SER A 156 -2.87 -35.79 13.22
CA SER A 156 -2.22 -37.09 13.43
C SER A 156 -3.10 -38.26 12.95
N PRO A 157 -2.53 -39.31 12.34
CA PRO A 157 -3.30 -40.48 11.95
C PRO A 157 -3.73 -41.28 13.18
N THR A 158 -5.03 -41.57 13.28
CA THR A 158 -5.57 -42.57 14.20
C THR A 158 -5.14 -43.98 13.77
N PRO A 159 -4.79 -44.89 14.71
CA PRO A 159 -4.46 -46.27 14.37
C PRO A 159 -5.72 -47.02 13.96
N ALA A 160 -5.64 -47.75 12.84
CA ALA A 160 -6.67 -48.66 12.39
C ALA A 160 -6.59 -49.98 13.19
N THR A 161 -7.75 -50.45 13.66
CA THR A 161 -7.97 -51.82 14.17
C THR A 161 -7.98 -52.80 13.02
#